data_AF-A0AAD8BX66-F1
#
_entry.id   AF-A0AAD8BX66-F1
#
_cell.length_a   1.000
_cell.length_b   1.000
_cell.length_c   1.000
_cell.angle_alpha   90.00
_cell.angle_beta   90.00
_cell.angle_gamma   90.00
#
_symmetry.space_group_name_H-M   'P 1'
#
loop_
_entity.id
_entity.type
_entity.pdbx_description
1 polymer ?
#
loop_
_entity_poly.entity_id
_entity_poly.type
_entity_poly.pdbx_seq_one_letter_code
_entity_poly.pdbx_strand_id
1 'polypeptide(L)'
;SNGVIAYINNGQTAVTAFKEITSQNVTSKIYDNKSIDSYLQVEWKNIKISDSGKYVCEAHVQYAEGKSEKVNEMLTITVQRPTLDDLVNVIQKLIAQADEDKENLQASKQKIENIEADLNTTNQKIQRITEEIETNKQNVKSIKVNIDTNITMLREDIFTNIHGINEDLDTCKRDIGNIRMDMDTSTSMLKEKLDINTRNIKTLEVVMDTNNMQIKKDINITIQTIKQIRVDIDTNITSLKKNIGHKYSRYPKHKSRFGY
;
A
#
# COMPACT_ATOMS: atom_id res chain seq x y z
N SER A 1 5.15 -18.68 -103.41
CA SER A 1 5.16 -19.52 -102.20
C SER A 1 5.47 -18.61 -101.03
N ASN A 2 4.58 -18.51 -100.05
CA ASN A 2 4.90 -17.81 -98.81
C ASN A 2 5.95 -18.67 -98.09
N GLY A 3 7.09 -18.08 -97.75
CA GLY A 3 8.27 -18.76 -97.24
C GLY A 3 8.06 -19.63 -95.99
N VAL A 4 9.12 -20.31 -95.57
CA VAL A 4 9.12 -21.19 -94.40
C VAL A 4 8.83 -20.39 -93.13
N ILE A 5 7.77 -20.74 -92.40
CA ILE A 5 7.33 -20.03 -91.19
C ILE A 5 8.09 -20.43 -89.92
N ALA A 6 8.60 -21.66 -89.88
CA ALA A 6 9.43 -22.22 -88.80
C ALA A 6 10.20 -23.43 -89.33
N TYR A 7 11.42 -23.65 -88.83
CA TYR A 7 12.23 -24.85 -89.08
C TYR A 7 12.76 -25.38 -87.77
N ILE A 8 12.78 -26.71 -87.60
CA ILE A 8 13.11 -27.33 -86.32
C ILE A 8 13.87 -28.63 -86.58
N ASN A 9 14.99 -28.81 -85.88
CA ASN A 9 15.81 -30.01 -85.94
C ASN A 9 15.73 -30.78 -84.62
N ASN A 10 15.78 -32.12 -84.72
CA ASN A 10 15.90 -32.97 -83.55
C ASN A 10 17.22 -32.65 -82.80
N GLY A 11 17.12 -32.30 -81.52
CA GLY A 11 18.26 -31.89 -80.68
C GLY A 11 18.57 -30.38 -80.61
N GLN A 12 17.76 -29.49 -81.21
CA GLN A 12 17.92 -28.04 -81.07
C GLN A 12 16.64 -27.34 -80.58
N THR A 13 16.77 -26.40 -79.65
CA THR A 13 15.67 -25.56 -79.13
C THR A 13 15.46 -24.25 -79.88
N ALA A 14 16.12 -24.01 -81.03
CA ALA A 14 16.12 -22.70 -81.68
C ALA A 14 15.80 -22.76 -83.18
N VAL A 15 14.83 -21.92 -83.57
CA VAL A 15 14.37 -21.65 -84.93
C VAL A 15 15.34 -20.70 -85.63
N THR A 16 15.84 -21.08 -86.80
CA THR A 16 16.45 -20.12 -87.75
C THR A 16 15.50 -19.94 -88.93
N ALA A 17 14.76 -18.83 -88.95
CA ALA A 17 14.01 -18.42 -90.14
C ALA A 17 15.01 -17.97 -91.22
N PHE A 18 15.13 -18.72 -92.31
CA PHE A 18 15.87 -18.23 -93.48
C PHE A 18 15.05 -17.16 -94.21
N LYS A 19 15.73 -16.05 -94.54
CA LYS A 19 15.27 -14.85 -95.25
C LYS A 19 14.09 -15.06 -96.21
N GLU A 20 12.91 -14.61 -95.78
CA GLU A 20 11.94 -13.80 -96.56
C GLU A 20 10.63 -13.51 -95.78
N ILE A 21 10.42 -14.11 -94.60
CA ILE A 21 9.35 -13.75 -93.67
C ILE A 21 9.94 -13.44 -92.29
N THR A 22 9.94 -12.17 -91.91
CA THR A 22 10.28 -11.68 -90.56
C THR A 22 9.20 -12.09 -89.55
N SER A 23 9.16 -13.38 -89.22
CA SER A 23 8.21 -13.91 -88.24
C SER A 23 8.79 -13.80 -86.82
N GLN A 24 8.70 -12.63 -86.20
CA GLN A 24 8.98 -12.45 -84.76
C GLN A 24 7.84 -13.00 -83.87
N ASN A 25 6.73 -13.46 -84.47
CA ASN A 25 5.51 -13.81 -83.75
C ASN A 25 5.19 -15.31 -83.77
N VAL A 26 6.11 -16.15 -84.27
CA VAL A 26 5.94 -17.60 -84.30
C VAL A 26 6.98 -18.24 -83.38
N THR A 27 6.52 -19.07 -82.45
CA THR A 27 7.38 -19.94 -81.65
C THR A 27 7.04 -21.40 -81.96
N SER A 28 8.04 -22.27 -81.91
CA SER A 28 7.81 -23.68 -82.22
C SER A 28 8.64 -24.60 -81.33
N LYS A 29 8.08 -25.75 -80.97
CA LYS A 29 8.70 -26.75 -80.09
C LYS A 29 8.38 -28.16 -80.58
N ILE A 30 9.39 -29.04 -80.58
CA ILE A 30 9.20 -30.49 -80.74
C ILE A 30 9.13 -31.11 -79.35
N TYR A 31 8.10 -31.92 -79.13
CA TYR A 31 7.96 -32.73 -77.93
C TYR A 31 8.18 -34.19 -78.33
N ASP A 32 9.20 -34.82 -77.75
CA ASP A 32 9.48 -36.23 -77.94
C ASP A 32 9.07 -37.01 -76.68
N ASN A 33 8.06 -37.89 -76.83
CA ASN A 33 7.61 -38.75 -75.75
C ASN A 33 7.90 -40.21 -76.12
N LYS A 34 8.82 -40.86 -75.39
CA LYS A 34 9.40 -42.18 -75.68
C LYS A 34 8.42 -43.37 -75.75
N SER A 35 7.10 -43.17 -75.59
CA SER A 35 6.14 -44.28 -75.47
C SER A 35 4.81 -44.13 -76.20
N ILE A 36 4.50 -42.99 -76.84
CA ILE A 36 3.21 -42.79 -77.51
C ILE A 36 3.40 -42.17 -78.90
N ASP A 37 3.52 -40.84 -79.04
CA ASP A 37 3.80 -40.17 -80.33
C ASP A 37 4.58 -38.86 -80.06
N SER A 38 5.53 -38.51 -80.94
CA SER A 38 6.23 -37.21 -80.92
C SER A 38 5.45 -36.18 -81.74
N TYR A 39 5.29 -34.94 -81.25
CA TYR A 39 4.52 -33.91 -81.95
C TYR A 39 5.22 -32.55 -82.03
N LEU A 40 4.83 -31.80 -83.06
CA LEU A 40 5.29 -30.45 -83.32
C LEU A 40 4.20 -29.44 -82.91
N GLN A 41 4.52 -28.52 -82.00
CA GLN A 41 3.69 -27.38 -81.68
C GLN A 41 4.24 -26.10 -82.32
N VAL A 42 3.37 -25.32 -82.96
CA VAL A 42 3.64 -23.98 -83.50
C VAL A 42 2.62 -23.00 -82.90
N GLU A 43 3.08 -21.98 -82.21
CA GLU A 43 2.25 -20.89 -81.68
C GLU A 43 2.50 -19.63 -82.52
N TRP A 44 1.42 -19.00 -83.00
CA TRP A 44 1.48 -17.82 -83.82
C TRP A 44 0.61 -16.70 -83.22
N LYS A 45 1.23 -15.55 -82.93
CA LYS A 45 0.56 -14.37 -82.37
C LYS A 45 0.29 -13.29 -83.42
N ASN A 46 -0.71 -12.45 -83.17
CA ASN A 46 -1.06 -11.29 -84.00
C ASN A 46 -1.35 -11.65 -85.47
N ILE A 47 -2.06 -12.75 -85.67
CA ILE A 47 -2.41 -13.29 -86.99
C ILE A 47 -3.35 -12.31 -87.72
N LYS A 48 -3.09 -12.08 -89.00
CA LYS A 48 -3.87 -11.22 -89.88
C LYS A 48 -4.70 -12.07 -90.84
N ILE A 49 -5.72 -11.47 -91.45
CA ILE A 49 -6.55 -12.16 -92.47
C ILE A 49 -5.69 -12.63 -93.65
N SER A 50 -4.67 -11.86 -94.01
CA SER A 50 -3.67 -12.21 -95.04
C SER A 50 -2.85 -13.46 -94.73
N ASP A 51 -2.87 -13.89 -93.47
CA ASP A 51 -2.21 -15.10 -92.99
C ASP A 51 -3.12 -16.33 -93.09
N SER A 52 -4.31 -16.18 -93.70
CA SER A 52 -5.12 -17.33 -94.10
C SER A 52 -4.49 -18.01 -95.31
N GLY A 53 -4.44 -19.33 -95.31
CA GLY A 53 -3.86 -20.06 -96.42
C GLY A 53 -3.67 -21.54 -96.15
N LYS A 54 -3.11 -22.22 -97.15
CA LYS A 54 -2.65 -23.60 -97.03
C LYS A 54 -1.22 -23.58 -96.52
N TYR A 55 -1.02 -24.19 -95.37
CA TYR A 55 0.27 -24.39 -94.74
C TYR A 55 0.65 -25.86 -94.85
N VAL A 56 1.92 -26.13 -95.11
CA VAL A 56 2.44 -27.49 -95.19
C VAL A 56 3.44 -27.67 -94.07
N CYS A 57 3.17 -28.65 -93.21
CA CYS A 57 4.17 -29.17 -92.30
C CYS A 57 4.96 -30.23 -93.05
N GLU A 58 6.26 -30.05 -93.18
CA GLU A 58 7.13 -30.95 -93.92
C GLU A 58 8.26 -31.42 -93.00
N ALA A 59 8.45 -32.75 -92.91
CA ALA A 59 9.51 -33.37 -92.15
C ALA A 59 10.41 -34.21 -93.06
N HIS A 60 11.71 -34.03 -92.88
CA HIS A 60 12.75 -34.78 -93.58
C HIS A 60 13.32 -35.81 -92.62
N VAL A 61 13.16 -37.08 -92.95
CA VAL A 61 13.64 -38.21 -92.15
C VAL A 61 14.88 -38.78 -92.82
N GLN A 62 15.99 -38.85 -92.09
CA GLN A 62 17.19 -39.58 -92.52
C GLN A 62 17.33 -40.83 -91.67
N TYR A 63 17.31 -41.98 -92.32
CA TYR A 63 17.53 -43.27 -91.68
C TYR A 63 19.03 -43.53 -91.56
N ALA A 64 19.45 -44.26 -90.52
CA ALA A 64 20.85 -44.61 -90.27
C ALA A 64 21.51 -45.36 -91.44
N GLU A 65 20.70 -45.99 -92.29
CA GLU A 65 21.10 -46.73 -93.49
C GLU A 65 21.41 -45.83 -94.71
N GLY A 66 21.37 -44.50 -94.54
CA GLY A 66 21.66 -43.51 -95.59
C GLY A 66 20.48 -43.20 -96.53
N LYS A 67 19.33 -43.89 -96.35
CA LYS A 67 18.08 -43.56 -97.03
C LYS A 67 17.46 -42.30 -96.41
N SER A 68 16.92 -41.41 -97.25
CA SER A 68 16.12 -40.27 -96.79
C SER A 68 14.70 -40.34 -97.32
N GLU A 69 13.74 -39.93 -96.50
CA GLU A 69 12.33 -39.82 -96.82
C GLU A 69 11.83 -38.43 -96.44
N LYS A 70 10.84 -37.95 -97.20
CA LYS A 70 10.19 -36.66 -96.95
C LYS A 70 8.71 -36.92 -96.78
N VAL A 71 8.20 -36.61 -95.59
CA VAL A 71 6.78 -36.68 -95.26
C VAL A 71 6.23 -35.27 -95.10
N ASN A 72 5.01 -35.04 -95.56
CA ASN A 72 4.35 -33.76 -95.37
C ASN A 72 2.86 -33.92 -95.11
N GLU A 73 2.28 -32.94 -94.41
CA GLU A 73 0.86 -32.84 -94.15
C GLU A 73 0.42 -31.39 -94.37
N MET A 74 -0.71 -31.22 -95.07
CA MET A 74 -1.24 -29.90 -95.40
C MET A 74 -2.42 -29.54 -94.50
N LEU A 75 -2.36 -28.35 -93.90
CA LEU A 75 -3.42 -27.77 -93.09
C LEU A 75 -3.89 -26.44 -93.68
N THR A 76 -5.19 -26.18 -93.64
CA THR A 76 -5.75 -24.90 -94.09
C THR A 76 -6.13 -24.08 -92.88
N ILE A 77 -5.44 -22.95 -92.68
CA ILE A 77 -5.78 -21.98 -91.64
C ILE A 77 -6.65 -20.89 -92.26
N THR A 78 -7.80 -20.64 -91.65
CA THR A 78 -8.69 -19.54 -92.03
C THR A 78 -8.81 -18.57 -90.88
N VAL A 79 -8.33 -17.35 -91.09
CA VAL A 79 -8.37 -16.26 -90.11
C VAL A 79 -9.59 -15.42 -90.42
N GLN A 80 -10.58 -15.46 -89.53
CA GLN A 80 -11.83 -14.73 -89.70
C GLN A 80 -11.77 -13.37 -89.00
N ARG A 81 -12.47 -12.38 -89.57
CA ARG A 81 -12.71 -11.12 -88.86
C ARG A 81 -13.66 -11.40 -87.70
N PRO A 82 -13.48 -10.73 -86.54
CA PRO A 82 -14.50 -10.69 -85.52
C PRO A 82 -15.85 -10.27 -86.14
N THR A 83 -16.91 -10.95 -85.73
CA THR A 83 -18.27 -10.66 -86.18
C THR A 83 -18.89 -9.58 -85.31
N LEU A 84 -20.05 -9.07 -85.74
CA LEU A 84 -20.86 -8.18 -84.92
C LEU A 84 -21.28 -8.87 -83.60
N ASP A 85 -21.60 -10.17 -83.65
CA ASP A 85 -22.00 -10.94 -82.47
C ASP A 85 -20.86 -11.06 -81.44
N ASP A 86 -19.62 -11.23 -81.90
CA ASP A 86 -18.45 -11.21 -81.02
C ASP A 86 -18.33 -9.88 -80.28
N LEU A 87 -18.57 -8.77 -80.99
CA LEU A 87 -18.57 -7.43 -80.38
C LEU A 87 -19.74 -7.25 -79.41
N VAL A 88 -20.95 -7.69 -79.76
CA VAL A 88 -22.14 -7.62 -78.90
C VAL A 88 -21.92 -8.41 -77.60
N ASN A 89 -21.35 -9.60 -77.67
CA ASN A 89 -21.02 -10.42 -76.49
C ASN A 89 -20.03 -9.72 -75.56
N VAL A 90 -19.01 -9.05 -76.11
CA VAL A 90 -18.06 -8.26 -75.31
C VAL A 90 -18.76 -7.06 -74.67
N ILE A 91 -19.61 -6.34 -75.41
CA ILE A 91 -20.37 -5.20 -74.89
C ILE A 91 -21.30 -5.64 -73.75
N GLN A 92 -22.02 -6.75 -73.90
CA GLN A 92 -22.89 -7.29 -72.85
C GLN A 92 -22.11 -7.63 -71.57
N LYS A 93 -20.92 -8.25 -71.69
CA LYS A 93 -20.05 -8.52 -70.54
C LYS A 93 -19.58 -7.24 -69.85
N LEU A 94 -19.22 -6.22 -70.62
CA LEU A 94 -18.81 -4.92 -70.08
C LEU A 94 -19.95 -4.20 -69.35
N ILE A 95 -21.18 -4.29 -69.88
CA ILE A 95 -22.38 -3.73 -69.21
C ILE A 95 -22.63 -4.45 -67.89
N ALA A 96 -22.61 -5.78 -67.88
CA ALA A 96 -22.81 -6.56 -66.66
C ALA A 96 -21.75 -6.23 -65.58
N GLN A 97 -20.49 -6.08 -65.98
CA GLN A 97 -19.43 -5.67 -65.05
C GLN A 97 -19.65 -4.25 -64.53
N ALA A 98 -20.07 -3.32 -65.39
CA ALA A 98 -20.33 -1.94 -64.98
C ALA A 98 -21.50 -1.84 -63.98
N ASP A 99 -22.54 -2.67 -64.14
CA ASP A 99 -23.65 -2.76 -63.20
C ASP A 99 -23.20 -3.34 -61.85
N GLU A 100 -22.39 -4.41 -61.86
CA GLU A 100 -21.80 -5.00 -60.65
C GLU A 100 -20.91 -3.99 -59.91
N ASP A 101 -20.04 -3.28 -60.64
CA ASP A 101 -19.15 -2.26 -60.07
C ASP A 101 -19.95 -1.12 -59.44
N LYS A 102 -21.07 -0.72 -60.05
CA LYS A 102 -21.97 0.31 -59.52
C LYS A 102 -22.62 -0.14 -58.20
N GLU A 103 -23.12 -1.37 -58.13
CA GLU A 103 -23.70 -1.93 -56.90
C GLU A 103 -22.65 -2.02 -55.78
N ASN A 104 -21.46 -2.51 -56.10
CA ASN A 104 -20.32 -2.59 -55.17
C ASN A 104 -19.90 -1.20 -54.65
N LEU A 105 -19.90 -0.20 -55.52
CA LEU A 105 -19.56 1.18 -55.15
C LEU A 105 -20.64 1.80 -54.25
N GLN A 106 -21.91 1.53 -54.51
CA GLN A 106 -23.01 1.96 -53.64
C GLN A 106 -22.94 1.28 -52.26
N ALA A 107 -22.69 -0.02 -52.21
CA ALA A 107 -22.51 -0.75 -50.95
C ALA A 107 -21.30 -0.23 -50.15
N SER A 108 -20.20 0.08 -50.84
CA SER A 108 -18.99 0.65 -50.22
C SER A 108 -19.26 2.05 -49.66
N LYS A 109 -19.99 2.89 -50.39
CA LYS A 109 -20.42 4.21 -49.91
C LYS A 109 -21.24 4.11 -48.63
N GLN A 110 -22.22 3.21 -48.58
CA GLN A 110 -23.04 3.02 -47.37
C GLN A 110 -22.21 2.54 -46.17
N LYS A 111 -21.24 1.64 -46.39
CA LYS A 111 -20.33 1.20 -45.33
C LYS A 111 -19.48 2.35 -44.79
N ILE A 112 -18.99 3.24 -45.65
CA ILE A 112 -18.22 4.42 -45.23
C ILE A 112 -19.09 5.35 -44.38
N GLU A 113 -20.31 5.65 -44.82
CA GLU A 113 -21.24 6.50 -44.05
C GLU A 113 -21.54 5.92 -42.66
N ASN A 114 -21.72 4.59 -42.56
CA ASN A 114 -21.92 3.93 -41.27
C ASN A 114 -20.68 4.03 -40.37
N ILE A 115 -19.48 3.83 -40.93
CA ILE A 115 -18.22 3.97 -40.19
C ILE A 115 -18.05 5.41 -39.68
N GLU A 116 -18.38 6.42 -40.48
CA GLU A 116 -18.33 7.82 -40.07
C GLU A 116 -19.29 8.11 -38.91
N ALA A 117 -20.51 7.56 -38.95
CA ALA A 117 -21.48 7.70 -37.87
C ALA A 117 -21.02 7.03 -36.56
N ASP A 118 -20.45 5.82 -36.65
CA ASP A 118 -19.90 5.09 -35.52
C ASP A 118 -18.70 5.81 -34.91
N LEU A 119 -17.82 6.36 -35.76
CA LEU A 119 -16.66 7.14 -35.34
C LEU A 119 -17.09 8.41 -34.62
N ASN A 120 -18.09 9.13 -35.15
CA ASN A 120 -18.63 10.33 -34.51
C ASN A 120 -19.24 10.01 -33.13
N THR A 121 -20.01 8.92 -33.04
CA THR A 121 -20.58 8.44 -31.76
C THR A 121 -19.50 8.08 -30.75
N THR A 122 -18.45 7.40 -31.21
CA THR A 122 -17.31 7.02 -30.37
C THR A 122 -16.56 8.26 -29.88
N ASN A 123 -16.37 9.26 -30.74
CA ASN A 123 -15.69 10.49 -30.39
C ASN A 123 -16.47 11.29 -29.32
N GLN A 124 -17.81 11.35 -29.43
CA GLN A 124 -18.66 11.94 -28.39
C GLN A 124 -18.56 11.20 -27.05
N LYS A 125 -18.49 9.86 -27.06
CA LYS A 125 -18.29 9.08 -25.83
C LYS A 125 -16.93 9.37 -25.20
N ILE A 126 -15.86 9.45 -26.00
CA ILE A 126 -14.51 9.80 -25.54
C ILE A 126 -14.50 11.20 -24.91
N GLN A 127 -15.19 12.17 -25.52
CA GLN A 127 -15.29 13.51 -24.98
C GLN A 127 -15.97 13.52 -23.60
N ARG A 128 -17.11 12.83 -23.44
CA ARG A 128 -17.79 12.71 -22.13
C ARG A 128 -16.90 12.07 -21.07
N ILE A 129 -16.22 10.97 -21.40
CA ILE A 129 -15.28 10.30 -20.50
C ILE A 129 -14.15 11.26 -20.09
N THR A 130 -13.66 12.08 -21.01
CA THR A 130 -12.60 13.06 -20.74
C THR A 130 -13.09 14.13 -19.74
N GLU A 131 -14.31 14.62 -19.90
CA GLU A 131 -14.94 15.59 -18.98
C GLU A 131 -15.16 14.99 -17.58
N GLU A 132 -15.61 13.74 -17.50
CA GLU A 132 -15.76 13.01 -16.24
C GLU A 132 -14.41 12.80 -15.53
N ILE A 133 -13.36 12.43 -16.27
CA ILE A 133 -12.01 12.27 -15.73
C ILE A 133 -11.49 13.58 -15.14
N GLU A 134 -11.65 14.71 -15.85
CA GLU A 134 -11.18 15.99 -15.35
C GLU A 134 -11.98 16.43 -14.10
N THR A 135 -13.29 16.19 -14.07
CA THR A 135 -14.13 16.41 -12.88
C THR A 135 -13.65 15.59 -11.70
N ASN A 136 -13.41 14.29 -11.90
CA ASN A 136 -12.91 13.40 -10.85
C ASN A 136 -11.52 13.81 -10.35
N LYS A 137 -10.65 14.27 -11.23
CA LYS A 137 -9.34 14.81 -10.86
C LYS A 137 -9.45 16.06 -9.99
N GLN A 138 -10.37 16.98 -10.28
CA GLN A 138 -10.63 18.14 -9.40
C GLN A 138 -11.22 17.71 -8.05
N ASN A 139 -12.13 16.75 -8.04
CA ASN A 139 -12.69 16.19 -6.80
C ASN A 139 -11.60 15.57 -5.91
N VAL A 140 -10.71 14.75 -6.49
CA VAL A 140 -9.56 14.17 -5.76
C VAL A 140 -8.64 15.26 -5.21
N LYS A 141 -8.37 16.32 -5.98
CA LYS A 141 -7.57 17.47 -5.52
C LYS A 141 -8.22 18.17 -4.32
N SER A 142 -9.54 18.37 -4.35
CA SER A 142 -10.29 18.97 -3.24
C SER A 142 -10.27 18.08 -1.99
N ILE A 143 -10.50 16.77 -2.15
CA ILE A 143 -10.40 15.80 -1.05
C ILE A 143 -9.02 15.84 -0.40
N LYS A 144 -7.95 15.87 -1.21
CA LYS A 144 -6.58 15.98 -0.71
C LYS A 144 -6.39 17.23 0.16
N VAL A 145 -6.82 18.39 -0.31
CA VAL A 145 -6.73 19.66 0.43
C VAL A 145 -7.50 19.59 1.76
N ASN A 146 -8.70 19.01 1.76
CA ASN A 146 -9.49 18.85 2.98
C ASN A 146 -8.79 17.93 4.00
N ILE A 147 -8.21 16.82 3.55
CA ILE A 147 -7.45 15.90 4.41
C ILE A 147 -6.22 16.61 5.00
N ASP A 148 -5.44 17.31 4.17
CA ASP A 148 -4.23 18.04 4.61
C ASP A 148 -4.59 19.12 5.66
N THR A 149 -5.71 19.81 5.46
CA THR A 149 -6.22 20.83 6.40
C THR A 149 -6.61 20.19 7.73
N ASN A 150 -7.40 19.11 7.70
CA ASN A 150 -7.84 18.41 8.91
C ASN A 150 -6.66 17.83 9.70
N ILE A 151 -5.66 17.28 9.02
CA ILE A 151 -4.43 16.78 9.66
C ILE A 151 -3.67 17.92 10.36
N THR A 152 -3.60 19.09 9.72
CA THR A 152 -2.94 20.26 10.30
C THR A 152 -3.65 20.73 11.56
N MET A 153 -4.98 20.89 11.50
CA MET A 153 -5.78 21.28 12.67
C MET A 153 -5.64 20.29 13.82
N LEU A 154 -5.73 18.99 13.54
CA LEU A 154 -5.57 17.96 14.57
C LEU A 154 -4.19 18.00 15.23
N ARG A 155 -3.13 18.30 14.47
CA ARG A 155 -1.78 18.46 15.02
C ARG A 155 -1.70 19.66 15.96
N GLU A 156 -2.29 20.79 15.59
CA GLU A 156 -2.33 22.01 16.40
C GLU A 156 -3.12 21.80 17.70
N ASP A 157 -4.28 21.14 17.63
CA ASP A 157 -5.10 20.80 18.79
C ASP A 157 -4.33 19.88 19.76
N ILE A 158 -3.69 18.82 19.24
CA ILE A 158 -2.88 17.90 20.05
C ILE A 158 -1.72 18.66 20.71
N PHE A 159 -1.02 19.52 19.96
CA PHE A 159 0.10 20.29 20.48
C PHE A 159 -0.34 21.21 21.63
N THR A 160 -1.46 21.91 21.45
CA THR A 160 -2.04 22.81 22.46
C THR A 160 -2.45 22.05 23.71
N ASN A 161 -3.10 20.89 23.55
CA ASN A 161 -3.49 20.05 24.69
C ASN A 161 -2.28 19.51 25.46
N ILE A 162 -1.24 19.04 24.76
CA ILE A 162 0.01 18.59 25.39
C ILE A 162 0.67 19.73 26.15
N HIS A 163 0.70 20.93 25.58
CA HIS A 163 1.24 22.11 26.26
C HIS A 163 0.49 22.40 27.57
N GLY A 164 -0.84 22.47 27.54
CA GLY A 164 -1.65 22.72 28.74
C GLY A 164 -1.44 21.65 29.81
N ILE A 165 -1.42 20.37 29.43
CA ILE A 165 -1.15 19.26 30.36
C ILE A 165 0.22 19.41 31.04
N ASN A 166 1.24 19.85 30.31
CA ASN A 166 2.57 20.06 30.88
C ASN A 166 2.59 21.23 31.88
N GLU A 167 1.88 22.33 31.59
CA GLU A 167 1.76 23.46 32.51
C GLU A 167 1.03 23.07 33.81
N ASP A 168 -0.06 22.30 33.69
CA ASP A 168 -0.80 21.76 34.83
C ASP A 168 0.08 20.81 35.64
N LEU A 169 0.84 19.93 34.97
CA LEU A 169 1.74 19.00 35.63
C LEU A 169 2.86 19.73 36.40
N ASP A 170 3.45 20.76 35.81
CA ASP A 170 4.50 21.55 36.46
C ASP A 170 3.97 22.37 37.64
N THR A 171 2.72 22.83 37.56
CA THR A 171 2.03 23.46 38.68
C THR A 171 1.79 22.45 39.81
N CYS A 172 1.27 21.27 39.49
CA CYS A 172 1.06 20.19 40.45
C CYS A 172 2.37 19.77 41.14
N LYS A 173 3.48 19.62 40.40
CA LYS A 173 4.81 19.33 40.98
C LYS A 173 5.23 20.39 41.99
N ARG A 174 5.00 21.67 41.69
CA ARG A 174 5.35 22.79 42.56
C ARG A 174 4.52 22.76 43.84
N ASP A 175 3.22 22.52 43.72
CA ASP A 175 2.31 22.44 44.87
C ASP A 175 2.66 21.27 45.78
N ILE A 176 2.96 20.10 45.21
CA ILE A 176 3.48 18.94 45.97
C ILE A 176 4.78 19.30 46.70
N GLY A 177 5.69 20.02 46.04
CA GLY A 177 6.92 20.52 46.65
C GLY A 177 6.69 21.43 47.86
N ASN A 178 5.74 22.36 47.73
CA ASN A 178 5.36 23.27 48.82
C ASN A 178 4.72 22.52 50.00
N ILE A 179 3.76 21.62 49.72
CA ILE A 179 3.11 20.79 50.75
C ILE A 179 4.16 19.98 51.52
N ARG A 180 5.13 19.40 50.83
CA ARG A 180 6.22 18.66 51.48
C ARG A 180 7.03 19.55 52.42
N MET A 181 7.36 20.77 52.00
CA MET A 181 8.10 21.73 52.83
C MET A 181 7.31 22.13 54.09
N ASP A 182 6.00 22.36 53.95
CA ASP A 182 5.11 22.68 55.07
C ASP A 182 5.00 21.51 56.05
N MET A 183 4.92 20.28 55.53
CA MET A 183 4.91 19.05 56.34
C MET A 183 6.23 18.87 57.10
N ASP A 184 7.37 19.06 56.45
CA ASP A 184 8.70 18.96 57.07
C ASP A 184 8.87 20.00 58.20
N THR A 185 8.38 21.23 57.96
CA THR A 185 8.37 22.31 58.95
C THR A 185 7.50 21.95 60.15
N SER A 186 6.25 21.51 59.90
CA SER A 186 5.31 21.10 60.95
C SER A 186 5.85 19.95 61.78
N THR A 187 6.46 18.95 61.13
CA THR A 187 7.09 17.80 61.79
C THR A 187 8.24 18.24 62.70
N SER A 188 9.08 19.17 62.23
CA SER A 188 10.21 19.71 63.01
C SER A 188 9.72 20.45 64.26
N MET A 189 8.71 21.32 64.12
CA MET A 189 8.10 22.04 65.25
C MET A 189 7.46 21.10 66.27
N LEU A 190 6.75 20.06 65.82
CA LEU A 190 6.15 19.07 66.70
C LEU A 190 7.22 18.29 67.48
N LYS A 191 8.31 17.90 66.83
CA LYS A 191 9.44 17.23 67.46
C LYS A 191 10.08 18.11 68.54
N GLU A 192 10.32 19.38 68.25
CA GLU A 192 10.86 20.33 69.23
C GLU A 192 9.94 20.48 70.45
N LYS A 193 8.63 20.66 70.23
CA LYS A 193 7.65 20.74 71.32
C LYS A 193 7.62 19.46 72.16
N LEU A 194 7.71 18.29 71.53
CA LEU A 194 7.77 17.01 72.24
C LEU A 194 9.04 16.89 73.09
N ASP A 195 10.19 17.32 72.56
CA ASP A 195 11.45 17.33 73.29
C ASP A 195 11.40 18.27 74.50
N ILE A 196 10.80 19.46 74.34
CA ILE A 196 10.57 20.42 75.45
C ILE A 196 9.69 19.77 76.53
N ASN A 197 8.56 19.18 76.14
CA ASN A 197 7.66 18.52 77.09
C ASN A 197 8.34 17.36 77.81
N THR A 198 9.14 16.56 77.10
CA THR A 198 9.93 15.47 77.68
C THR A 198 10.92 15.98 78.73
N ARG A 199 11.61 17.10 78.47
CA ARG A 199 12.50 17.74 79.46
C ARG A 199 11.73 18.27 80.67
N ASN A 200 10.61 18.95 80.45
CA ASN A 200 9.77 19.50 81.53
C ASN A 200 9.26 18.38 82.45
N ILE A 201 8.82 17.25 81.90
CA ILE A 201 8.38 16.08 82.69
C ILE A 201 9.53 15.57 83.57
N LYS A 202 10.73 15.37 83.01
CA LYS A 202 11.92 14.95 83.78
C LYS A 202 12.27 15.92 84.91
N THR A 203 12.16 17.23 84.65
CA THR A 203 12.39 18.25 85.69
C THR A 203 11.37 18.15 86.81
N LEU A 204 10.08 17.95 86.48
CA LEU A 204 9.02 17.77 87.48
C LEU A 204 9.25 16.52 88.32
N GLU A 205 9.66 15.40 87.72
CA GLU A 205 10.02 14.16 88.44
C GLU A 205 11.10 14.43 89.49
N VAL A 206 12.19 15.11 89.13
CA VAL A 206 13.28 15.47 90.06
C VAL A 206 12.79 16.37 91.21
N VAL A 207 11.95 17.36 90.91
CA VAL A 207 11.37 18.26 91.93
C VAL A 207 10.47 17.47 92.88
N MET A 208 9.64 16.57 92.36
CA MET A 208 8.78 15.71 93.18
C MET A 208 9.59 14.79 94.11
N ASP A 209 10.64 14.16 93.60
CA ASP A 209 11.53 13.31 94.39
C ASP A 209 12.22 14.10 95.51
N THR A 210 12.69 15.31 95.20
CA THR A 210 13.31 16.21 96.16
C THR A 210 12.33 16.59 97.28
N ASN A 211 11.12 17.00 96.91
CA ASN A 211 10.07 17.34 97.88
C ASN A 211 9.69 16.13 98.75
N ASN A 212 9.54 14.95 98.15
CA ASN A 212 9.26 13.72 98.90
C ASN A 212 10.37 13.38 99.91
N MET A 213 11.64 13.55 99.53
CA MET A 213 12.78 13.34 100.43
C MET A 213 12.76 14.33 101.59
N GLN A 214 12.48 15.61 101.32
CA GLN A 214 12.40 16.65 102.33
C GLN A 214 11.23 16.41 103.31
N ILE A 215 10.05 16.09 102.79
CA ILE A 215 8.88 15.72 103.62
C ILE A 215 9.21 14.53 104.53
N LYS A 216 9.86 13.49 103.99
CA LYS A 216 10.27 12.32 104.78
C LYS A 216 11.24 12.69 105.91
N LYS A 217 12.18 13.58 105.64
CA LYS A 217 13.11 14.12 106.65
C LYS A 217 12.37 14.89 107.74
N ASP A 218 11.47 15.79 107.35
CA ASP A 218 10.71 16.63 108.29
C ASP A 218 9.76 15.80 109.17
N ILE A 219 9.11 14.77 108.61
CA ILE A 219 8.33 13.79 109.36
C ILE A 219 9.21 13.06 110.38
N ASN A 220 10.39 12.59 109.97
CA ASN A 220 11.30 11.89 110.88
C ASN A 220 11.76 12.79 112.04
N ILE A 221 12.14 14.05 111.75
CA ILE A 221 12.49 15.04 112.80
C ILE A 221 11.33 15.19 113.77
N THR A 222 10.11 15.41 113.26
CA THR A 222 8.90 15.57 114.08
C THR A 222 8.66 14.36 114.97
N ILE A 223 8.79 13.13 114.44
CA ILE A 223 8.68 11.88 115.20
C ILE A 223 9.71 11.84 116.34
N GLN A 224 10.96 12.21 116.08
CA GLN A 224 12.01 12.23 117.13
C GLN A 224 11.72 13.28 118.20
N THR A 225 11.28 14.48 117.83
CA THR A 225 10.87 15.51 118.78
C THR A 225 9.72 15.05 119.67
N ILE A 226 8.69 14.41 119.11
CA ILE A 226 7.57 13.84 119.89
C ILE A 226 8.06 12.75 120.85
N LYS A 227 8.97 11.87 120.41
CA LYS A 227 9.58 10.85 121.29
C LYS A 227 10.33 11.49 122.46
N GLN A 228 11.10 12.55 122.22
CA GLN A 228 11.82 13.24 123.28
C GLN A 228 10.87 13.89 124.28
N ILE A 229 9.84 14.60 123.79
CA ILE A 229 8.79 15.19 124.65
C ILE A 229 8.14 14.11 125.52
N ARG A 230 7.87 12.92 124.96
CA ARG A 230 7.32 11.79 125.72
C ARG A 230 8.23 11.38 126.87
N VAL A 231 9.54 11.22 126.61
CA VAL A 231 10.55 10.88 127.63
C VAL A 231 10.60 11.95 128.72
N ASP A 232 10.57 13.23 128.34
CA ASP A 232 10.61 14.35 129.28
C ASP A 232 9.35 14.37 130.17
N ILE A 233 8.17 14.15 129.58
CA ILE A 233 6.90 14.00 130.32
C ILE A 233 6.96 12.83 131.30
N ASP A 234 7.39 11.64 130.85
CA ASP A 234 7.50 10.44 131.69
C ASP A 234 8.47 10.66 132.87
N THR A 235 9.59 11.35 132.62
CA THR A 235 10.58 11.74 133.65
C THR A 235 9.98 12.70 134.67
N ASN A 236 9.24 13.72 134.21
CA ASN A 236 8.55 14.68 135.07
C ASN A 236 7.47 14.01 135.93
N ILE A 237 6.66 13.12 135.35
CA ILE A 237 5.65 12.33 136.07
C ILE A 237 6.32 11.47 137.16
N THR A 238 7.43 10.81 136.85
CA THR A 238 8.18 9.98 137.80
C THR A 238 8.73 10.82 138.96
N SER A 239 9.29 11.99 138.67
CA SER A 239 9.79 12.94 139.67
C SER A 239 8.66 13.47 140.57
N LEU A 240 7.49 13.80 139.99
CA LEU A 240 6.29 14.17 140.75
C LEU A 240 5.81 13.04 141.65
N LYS A 241 5.74 11.80 141.16
CA LYS A 241 5.40 10.62 141.97
C LYS A 241 6.35 10.45 143.16
N LYS A 242 7.68 10.63 142.96
CA LYS A 242 8.67 10.58 144.04
C LYS A 242 8.47 11.70 145.07
N ASN A 243 8.23 12.93 144.62
CA ASN A 243 7.96 14.07 145.50
C ASN A 243 6.67 13.91 146.32
N ILE A 244 5.61 13.37 145.70
CA ILE A 244 4.35 13.04 146.38
C ILE A 244 4.57 11.89 147.37
N GLY A 245 5.30 10.83 146.98
CA GLY A 245 5.67 9.72 147.86
C GLY A 245 6.48 10.15 149.08
N HIS A 246 7.39 11.12 148.94
CA HIS A 246 8.12 11.72 150.07
C HIS A 246 7.22 12.60 150.97
N LYS A 247 6.23 13.32 150.41
CA LYS A 247 5.25 14.07 151.20
C LYS A 247 4.31 13.16 152.00
N TYR A 248 3.92 12.00 151.48
CA TYR A 248 3.07 11.04 152.21
C TYR A 248 3.87 10.10 153.14
N SER A 249 5.18 9.94 152.94
CA SER A 249 6.09 9.21 153.87
C SER A 249 6.42 10.03 155.14
N ARG A 250 6.27 11.37 155.10
CA ARG A 250 6.45 12.28 156.26
C ARG A 250 5.15 12.65 156.98
N TYR A 251 4.03 11.95 156.74
CA TYR A 251 2.90 12.00 157.65
C TYR A 251 3.09 10.96 158.76
N PRO A 252 3.16 11.38 160.05
CA PRO A 252 3.36 10.47 161.16
C PRO A 252 2.19 9.48 161.24
N LYS A 253 2.50 8.19 161.40
CA LYS A 253 1.54 7.19 161.87
C LYS A 253 1.05 7.62 163.26
N HIS A 254 -0.07 8.34 163.32
CA HIS A 254 -0.84 8.48 164.54
C HIS A 254 -1.32 7.08 164.96
N LYS A 255 -0.64 6.50 165.95
CA LYS A 255 -1.21 5.46 166.81
C LYS A 255 -2.23 6.15 167.71
N SER A 256 -3.51 5.98 167.41
CA SER A 256 -4.55 6.05 168.42
C SER A 256 -4.51 4.77 169.25
N ARG A 257 -4.26 4.93 170.54
CA ARG A 257 -4.52 3.94 171.59
C ARG A 257 -5.44 4.66 172.60
N PHE A 258 -6.62 4.11 172.84
CA PHE A 258 -7.37 4.26 174.09
C PHE A 258 -6.39 4.01 175.27
N GLY A 259 -6.37 4.62 176.46
CA GLY A 259 -7.29 5.41 177.30
C GLY A 259 -6.98 5.01 178.77
N TYR A 260 -7.08 5.95 179.73
CA TYR A 260 -6.66 5.92 181.16
C TYR A 260 -5.21 6.32 181.48
#